data_AF-A0A2N3DEH0-F1
#
_entry.id   AF-A0A2N3DEH0-F1
#
_cell.length_a   1.000
_cell.length_b   1.000
_cell.length_c   1.000
_cell.angle_alpha   90.00
_cell.angle_beta   90.00
_cell.angle_gamma   90.00
#
_symmetry.space_group_name_H-M   'P 1'
#
loop_
_entity.id
_entity.type
_entity.pdbx_description
1 polymer ?
#
loop_
_entity_poly.entity_id
_entity_poly.type
_entity_poly.pdbx_seq_one_letter_code
_entity_poly.pdbx_strand_id
1 'polypeptide(L)'
;MMRKLIVLMLLFAVLVGGAVYSGLANPLIERQVAGALVQAGVNEQRADCMAGRMVDRLNVVQLWKLRQGMAPQEGEPTSDYGLGEVIKRVRRTQDGEAVAVLTTSAGLCALGIG
;
A
#
# COMPACT_ATOMS: atom_id res chain seq x y z
N MET A 1 -27.10 -26.30 -3.70
CA MET A 1 -25.81 -25.84 -4.27
C MET A 1 -25.34 -24.53 -3.64
N MET A 2 -26.18 -23.48 -3.54
CA MET A 2 -25.84 -22.20 -2.87
C MET A 2 -25.33 -22.32 -1.42
N ARG A 3 -25.92 -23.20 -0.58
CA ARG A 3 -25.51 -23.33 0.83
C ARG A 3 -24.05 -23.79 1.00
N LYS A 4 -23.56 -24.64 0.11
CA LYS A 4 -22.16 -25.08 0.09
C LYS A 4 -21.22 -23.96 -0.39
N LEU A 5 -21.67 -23.14 -1.35
CA LEU A 5 -20.92 -21.96 -1.79
C LEU A 5 -20.82 -20.90 -0.69
N ILE A 6 -21.89 -20.66 0.07
CA ILE A 6 -21.88 -19.72 1.20
C ILE A 6 -20.91 -20.19 2.29
N VAL A 7 -20.95 -21.49 2.63
CA VAL A 7 -20.02 -22.07 3.62
C VAL A 7 -18.57 -22.01 3.13
N LEU A 8 -18.32 -22.30 1.85
CA LEU A 8 -16.98 -22.19 1.25
C LEU A 8 -16.50 -20.72 1.26
N MET A 9 -17.37 -19.77 0.93
CA MET A 9 -17.05 -18.35 0.89
C MET A 9 -16.78 -17.80 2.30
N LEU A 10 -17.52 -18.26 3.32
CA LEU A 10 -17.27 -17.93 4.72
C LEU A 10 -15.94 -18.52 5.20
N LEU A 11 -15.64 -19.79 4.89
CA LEU A 11 -14.34 -20.41 5.20
C LEU A 11 -13.19 -19.65 4.55
N PHE A 12 -13.37 -19.24 3.29
CA PHE A 12 -12.36 -18.46 2.57
C PHE A 12 -12.17 -17.08 3.19
N ALA A 13 -13.25 -16.39 3.55
CA ALA A 13 -13.19 -15.10 4.25
C ALA A 13 -12.51 -15.20 5.62
N VAL A 14 -12.75 -16.28 6.37
CA VAL A 14 -12.08 -16.53 7.67
C VAL A 14 -10.60 -16.83 7.48
N LEU A 15 -10.23 -17.63 6.47
CA LEU A 15 -8.82 -17.90 6.15
C LEU A 15 -8.07 -16.63 5.72
N VAL A 16 -8.67 -15.82 4.86
CA VAL A 16 -8.10 -14.54 4.42
C VAL A 16 -8.01 -13.56 5.60
N GLY A 17 -9.06 -13.43 6.40
CA GLY A 17 -9.07 -12.59 7.60
C GLY A 17 -8.02 -13.01 8.62
N GLY A 18 -7.87 -14.31 8.86
CA GLY A 18 -6.84 -14.86 9.76
C GLY A 18 -5.41 -14.66 9.25
N ALA A 19 -5.17 -14.83 7.94
CA ALA A 19 -3.87 -14.59 7.32
C ALA A 19 -3.47 -13.10 7.35
N VAL A 20 -4.44 -12.20 7.17
CA VAL A 20 -4.25 -10.76 7.34
C VAL A 20 -3.96 -10.41 8.80
N TYR A 21 -4.71 -10.97 9.75
CA TYR A 21 -4.55 -10.67 11.17
C TYR A 21 -3.26 -11.23 11.78
N SER A 22 -2.77 -12.36 11.26
CA SER A 22 -1.52 -12.99 11.69
C SER A 22 -0.25 -12.37 11.09
N GLY A 23 -0.38 -11.37 10.21
CA GLY A 23 0.77 -10.71 9.57
C GLY A 23 1.48 -11.55 8.50
N LEU A 24 1.01 -12.76 8.21
CA LEU A 24 1.56 -13.63 7.16
C LEU A 24 1.44 -13.00 5.75
N ALA A 25 0.52 -12.06 5.57
CA ALA A 25 0.35 -11.30 4.34
C ALA A 25 1.31 -10.09 4.21
N ASN A 26 1.96 -9.64 5.29
CA ASN A 26 2.83 -8.45 5.29
C ASN A 26 3.90 -8.47 4.19
N PRO A 27 4.72 -9.52 4.00
CA PRO A 27 5.78 -9.49 2.98
C PRO A 27 5.25 -9.42 1.55
N LEU A 28 4.04 -9.93 1.30
CA LEU A 28 3.38 -9.81 0.00
C LEU A 28 2.85 -8.40 -0.23
N ILE A 29 2.22 -7.80 0.78
CA ILE A 29 1.68 -6.44 0.70
C ILE A 29 2.81 -5.42 0.58
N GLU A 30 3.90 -5.62 1.32
CA GLU A 30 5.11 -4.79 1.26
C GLU A 30 5.66 -4.73 -0.17
N ARG A 31 5.86 -5.88 -0.83
CA ARG A 31 6.32 -5.91 -2.23
C ARG A 31 5.35 -5.22 -3.19
N GLN A 32 4.04 -5.33 -2.96
CA GLN A 32 3.05 -4.64 -3.80
C GLN A 32 3.14 -3.11 -3.62
N VAL A 33 3.35 -2.64 -2.40
CA VAL A 33 3.52 -1.22 -2.09
C VAL A 33 4.84 -0.70 -2.65
N ALA A 34 5.95 -1.42 -2.44
CA ALA A 34 7.25 -1.10 -3.00
C ALA A 34 7.19 -1.02 -4.53
N GLY A 35 6.57 -2.00 -5.20
CA GLY A 35 6.40 -1.98 -6.65
C GLY A 35 5.56 -0.80 -7.17
N ALA A 36 4.57 -0.33 -6.40
CA ALA A 36 3.81 0.86 -6.76
C ALA A 36 4.65 2.15 -6.60
N LEU A 37 5.49 2.23 -5.55
CA LEU A 37 6.42 3.33 -5.35
C LEU A 37 7.51 3.37 -6.44
N VAL A 38 8.03 2.21 -6.85
CA VAL A 38 9.00 2.10 -7.95
C VAL A 38 8.38 2.55 -9.27
N GLN A 39 7.16 2.09 -9.58
CA GLN A 39 6.43 2.57 -10.76
C GLN A 39 6.22 4.09 -10.74
N ALA A 40 6.06 4.68 -9.55
CA ALA A 40 5.98 6.12 -9.41
C ALA A 40 7.30 6.87 -9.58
N GLY A 41 8.43 6.20 -9.77
CA GLY A 41 9.76 6.80 -9.92
C GLY A 41 10.58 6.88 -8.63
N VAL A 42 10.17 6.20 -7.56
CA VAL A 42 11.01 6.04 -6.36
C VAL A 42 12.06 4.95 -6.64
N ASN A 43 13.31 5.15 -6.25
CA ASN A 43 14.32 4.09 -6.40
C ASN A 43 13.97 2.87 -5.51
N GLU A 44 14.42 1.69 -5.91
CA GLU A 44 14.07 0.41 -5.28
C GLU A 44 14.42 0.38 -3.78
N GLN A 45 15.64 0.80 -3.42
CA GLN A 45 16.09 0.83 -2.01
C GLN A 45 15.22 1.73 -1.11
N ARG A 46 14.81 2.89 -1.61
CA ARG A 46 13.92 3.80 -0.88
C ARG A 46 12.49 3.30 -0.87
N ALA A 47 12.04 2.67 -1.95
CA ALA A 47 10.71 2.07 -2.04
C ALA A 47 10.55 0.96 -1.00
N ASP A 48 11.57 0.10 -0.82
CA ASP A 48 11.57 -0.96 0.18
C ASP A 48 11.51 -0.40 1.61
N CYS A 49 12.39 0.56 1.94
CA CYS A 49 12.36 1.24 3.25
C CYS A 49 11.00 1.89 3.53
N MET A 50 10.41 2.55 2.53
CA MET A 50 9.11 3.19 2.66
C MET A 50 7.98 2.16 2.82
N ALA A 51 8.02 1.07 2.05
CA ALA A 51 7.00 0.03 2.08
C ALA A 51 6.99 -0.73 3.40
N GLY A 52 8.16 -1.08 3.94
CA GLY A 52 8.28 -1.73 5.25
C GLY A 52 7.61 -0.89 6.35
N ARG A 53 7.96 0.41 6.42
CA ARG A 53 7.32 1.34 7.37
C ARG A 53 5.81 1.47 7.18
N MET A 54 5.32 1.45 5.93
CA MET A 54 3.89 1.54 5.65
C MET A 54 3.14 0.31 6.14
N VAL A 55 3.68 -0.89 5.91
CA VAL A 55 3.05 -2.14 6.34
C VAL A 55 3.07 -2.30 7.87
N ASP A 56 4.10 -1.75 8.53
CA ASP A 56 4.19 -1.74 10.00
C ASP A 56 3.23 -0.74 10.68
N ARG A 57 2.85 0.33 9.99
CA ARG A 57 2.06 1.43 10.56
C ARG A 57 0.61 1.48 10.11
N LEU A 58 0.32 1.02 8.89
CA LEU A 58 -1.00 1.10 8.29
C LEU A 58 -1.70 -0.26 8.35
N ASN A 59 -3.01 -0.23 8.59
CA ASN A 59 -3.82 -1.43 8.45
C ASN A 59 -4.07 -1.77 6.96
N VAL A 60 -4.57 -2.98 6.69
CA VAL A 60 -4.80 -3.45 5.32
C VAL A 60 -5.77 -2.57 4.52
N VAL A 61 -6.77 -1.98 5.18
CA VAL A 61 -7.73 -1.07 4.52
C VAL A 61 -7.05 0.23 4.12
N GLN A 62 -6.20 0.79 4.98
CA GLN A 62 -5.41 1.98 4.71
C GLN A 62 -4.38 1.74 3.61
N LEU A 63 -3.69 0.59 3.63
CA LEU A 63 -2.76 0.18 2.56
C LEU A 63 -3.49 0.03 1.23
N TRP A 64 -4.70 -0.53 1.23
CA TRP A 64 -5.52 -0.65 0.04
C TRP A 64 -5.91 0.72 -0.53
N LYS A 65 -6.37 1.65 0.33
CA LYS A 65 -6.66 3.03 -0.07
C LYS A 65 -5.42 3.75 -0.58
N LEU A 66 -4.29 3.60 0.10
CA LEU A 66 -3.01 4.19 -0.31
C LEU A 66 -2.62 3.71 -1.72
N ARG A 67 -2.67 2.39 -1.98
CA ARG A 67 -2.42 1.84 -3.33
C ARG A 67 -3.41 2.35 -4.37
N GLN A 68 -4.70 2.42 -4.02
CA GLN A 68 -5.72 2.98 -4.91
C GLN A 68 -5.46 4.47 -5.20
N GLY A 69 -4.97 5.20 -4.20
CA GLY A 69 -4.57 6.60 -4.34
C GLY A 69 -3.33 6.81 -5.18
N MET A 70 -2.43 5.84 -5.28
CA MET A 70 -1.25 5.91 -6.17
C MET A 70 -1.60 5.56 -7.62
N ALA A 71 -2.67 4.82 -7.84
CA ALA A 71 -3.09 4.41 -9.18
C ALA A 71 -3.36 5.64 -10.07
N PRO A 72 -2.91 5.62 -11.33
CA PRO A 72 -3.15 6.71 -12.28
C PRO A 72 -4.64 6.82 -12.63
N GLN A 73 -5.15 8.04 -12.78
CA GLN A 73 -6.45 8.31 -13.39
C GLN A 73 -6.32 8.61 -14.89
N GLU A 74 -7.45 8.71 -15.58
CA GLU A 74 -7.48 9.01 -17.02
C GLU A 74 -6.76 10.34 -17.30
N GLY A 75 -5.77 10.29 -18.19
CA GLY A 75 -4.93 11.45 -18.55
C GLY A 75 -3.72 11.69 -17.64
N GLU A 76 -3.51 10.89 -16.59
CA GLU A 76 -2.31 10.97 -15.76
C GLU A 76 -1.20 10.02 -16.22
N PRO A 77 0.08 10.39 -16.06
CA PRO A 77 1.19 9.50 -16.36
C PRO A 77 1.13 8.24 -15.49
N THR A 78 1.28 7.08 -16.14
CA THR A 78 1.17 5.76 -15.51
C THR A 78 2.43 5.36 -14.75
N SER A 79 3.58 5.96 -15.08
CA SER A 79 4.87 5.72 -14.43
C SER A 79 5.73 6.99 -14.36
N ASP A 80 6.72 6.97 -13.48
CA ASP A 80 7.80 7.96 -13.39
C ASP A 80 7.34 9.42 -13.23
N TYR A 81 6.34 9.63 -12.37
CA TYR A 81 5.77 10.94 -12.06
C TYR A 81 6.36 11.57 -10.79
N GLY A 82 7.23 10.84 -10.10
CA GLY A 82 7.95 11.28 -8.92
C GLY A 82 7.09 11.28 -7.65
N LEU A 83 7.79 11.34 -6.51
CA LEU A 83 7.20 11.26 -5.18
C LEU A 83 6.23 12.42 -4.86
N GLY A 84 6.46 13.61 -5.42
CA GLY A 84 5.55 14.75 -5.24
C GLY A 84 4.15 14.49 -5.80
N GLU A 85 4.08 13.87 -6.98
CA GLU A 85 2.79 13.52 -7.59
C GLU A 85 2.17 12.30 -6.89
N VAL A 86 2.95 11.34 -6.38
CA VAL A 86 2.44 10.27 -5.47
C VAL A 86 1.69 10.88 -4.29
N ILE A 87 2.30 11.82 -3.57
CA ILE A 87 1.70 12.44 -2.39
C ILE A 87 0.42 13.18 -2.76
N LYS A 88 0.42 13.87 -3.90
CA LYS A 88 -0.76 14.60 -4.41
C LYS A 88 -1.90 13.65 -4.77
N ARG A 89 -1.62 12.50 -5.40
CA ARG A 89 -2.64 11.50 -5.73
C ARG A 89 -3.17 10.79 -4.49
N VAL A 90 -2.29 10.38 -3.57
CA VAL A 90 -2.70 9.74 -2.30
C VAL A 90 -3.55 10.67 -1.45
N ARG A 91 -3.28 11.98 -1.46
CA ARG A 91 -4.11 12.99 -0.76
C ARG A 91 -5.57 13.00 -1.22
N ARG A 92 -5.86 12.55 -2.46
CA ARG A 92 -7.24 12.45 -2.98
C ARG A 92 -8.07 11.38 -2.28
N THR A 93 -7.43 10.41 -1.64
CA THR A 93 -8.12 9.32 -0.91
C THR A 93 -8.71 9.77 0.43
N GLN A 94 -8.44 11.00 0.85
CA GLN A 94 -8.88 11.58 2.13
C GLN A 94 -8.45 10.76 3.36
N ASP A 95 -7.44 9.90 3.20
CA ASP A 95 -6.83 9.13 4.28
C ASP A 95 -5.64 9.91 4.85
N GLY A 96 -5.91 10.70 5.89
CA GLY A 96 -4.90 11.55 6.53
C GLY A 96 -3.72 10.77 7.12
N GLU A 97 -3.97 9.54 7.59
CA GLU A 97 -2.94 8.68 8.16
C GLU A 97 -2.05 8.08 7.07
N ALA A 98 -2.64 7.61 5.97
CA ALA A 98 -1.88 7.15 4.81
C ALA A 98 -0.96 8.25 4.23
N VAL A 99 -1.46 9.48 4.13
CA VAL A 99 -0.64 10.63 3.70
C VAL A 99 0.47 10.94 4.71
N ALA A 100 0.17 10.93 6.00
CA ALA A 100 1.16 11.17 7.05
C ALA A 100 2.26 10.10 7.05
N VAL A 101 1.90 8.82 6.99
CA VAL A 101 2.86 7.71 6.93
C VAL A 101 3.68 7.77 5.64
N LEU A 102 3.07 8.04 4.49
CA LEU A 102 3.80 8.20 3.22
C LEU A 102 4.84 9.31 3.28
N THR A 103 4.44 10.49 3.75
CA THR A 103 5.32 11.68 3.80
C THR A 103 6.43 11.52 4.84
N THR A 104 6.11 10.97 6.01
CA THR A 104 7.11 10.70 7.06
C THR A 104 8.08 9.60 6.65
N SER A 105 7.59 8.50 6.06
CA SER A 105 8.43 7.41 5.55
C SER A 105 9.33 7.90 4.41
N ALA A 106 8.79 8.71 3.49
CA ALA A 106 9.56 9.37 2.46
C ALA A 106 10.72 10.21 3.02
N GLY A 107 10.46 11.02 4.05
CA GLY A 107 11.47 11.85 4.71
C GLY A 107 12.52 11.00 5.43
N LEU A 108 12.09 10.06 6.26
CA LEU A 108 12.99 9.23 7.06
C LEU A 108 13.84 8.30 6.19
N CYS A 109 13.26 7.69 5.15
CA CYS A 109 14.00 6.87 4.18
C CYS A 109 14.88 7.71 3.25
N ALA A 110 14.58 9.00 3.03
CA ALA A 110 15.51 9.91 2.35
C ALA A 110 16.79 10.13 3.15
N LEU A 111 16.65 10.16 4.47
CA LEU A 111 17.72 10.42 5.42
C LEU A 111 18.46 9.14 5.85
N GLY A 112 18.00 7.96 5.40
CA GLY A 112 18.57 6.66 5.78
C GLY A 112 18.24 6.21 7.20
N ILE A 113 17.16 6.73 7.79
CA ILE A 113 16.76 6.47 9.19
C ILE A 113 15.49 5.60 9.22
N GLY A 114 15.33 4.69 8.28
CA GLY A 114 14.12 3.86 8.13
C GLY A 114 14.37 2.39 8.04
#